data_AF-A0A1B1BDB6-F1
#
_entry.id   AF-A0A1B1BDB6-F1
#
_cell.length_a   1.000
_cell.length_b   1.000
_cell.length_c   1.000
_cell.angle_alpha   90.00
_cell.angle_beta   90.00
_cell.angle_gamma   90.00
#
_symmetry.space_group_name_H-M   'P 1'
#
loop_
_entity.id
_entity.type
_entity.pdbx_description
1 polymer ?
#
loop_
_entity_poly.entity_id
_entity_poly.type
_entity_poly.pdbx_seq_one_letter_code
_entity_poly.pdbx_strand_id
1 'polypeptide(L)'
;MFIRQYAAENPGDGDPRRRLAEVTAEVERFGTYEHTPAEVAFGARVAWRNAARCIGRLYWNNLIVRDLRHVTHPDDIARECFEHLRIATNGGRIRPVISVFAPDRPGRPAATLLGEQLVRYADDPRSAHRVALARYLGWKGGEAPFEVLPLLVQPSSGLTPEFYEVPEDAVLEVPLTHPRHPGFAGLGLRWYSVPAVSDMSLEIGGVTYPAAPFNGWYMGTEIGSRNLADADRYNLLPAVAELFGLDTRNERTLWRDRALVELNLAVLHSYEQAGVTMADHHTESQRFLAHVDRERRHGRPVPTDWSWIVPPLSGGATAVFHRYYDPEDPDLRPAFVHRTTGAPEGCPYGAA
;
A
#
# COMPACT_ATOMS: atom_id res chain seq x y z
N MET A 1 14.62 8.70 -20.96
CA MET A 1 13.25 8.32 -21.39
C MET A 1 12.18 9.13 -20.65
N PHE A 2 12.20 9.14 -19.31
CA PHE A 2 11.23 9.85 -18.46
C PHE A 2 10.97 11.33 -18.83
N ILE A 3 12.00 12.17 -18.98
CA ILE A 3 11.81 13.60 -19.33
C ILE A 3 11.04 13.81 -20.63
N ARG A 4 11.23 12.94 -21.63
CA ARG A 4 10.48 13.00 -22.88
C ARG A 4 9.01 12.60 -22.68
N GLN A 5 8.76 11.60 -21.84
CA GLN A 5 7.40 11.21 -21.46
C GLN A 5 6.69 12.34 -20.70
N TYR A 6 7.36 12.94 -19.72
CA TYR A 6 6.86 14.08 -18.97
C TYR A 6 6.42 15.21 -19.91
N ALA A 7 7.29 15.63 -20.83
CA ALA A 7 6.97 16.69 -21.78
C ALA A 7 5.86 16.31 -22.77
N ALA A 8 5.79 15.05 -23.21
CA ALA A 8 4.75 14.58 -24.11
C ALA A 8 3.35 14.59 -23.45
N GLU A 9 3.28 14.25 -22.17
CA GLU A 9 2.03 14.24 -21.39
C GLU A 9 1.72 15.62 -20.73
N ASN A 10 2.66 16.58 -20.79
CA ASN A 10 2.52 17.96 -20.29
C ASN A 10 3.05 18.97 -21.32
N PRO A 11 2.41 19.13 -22.49
CA PRO A 11 2.91 19.97 -23.58
C PRO A 11 3.00 21.46 -23.25
N GLY A 12 2.34 21.91 -22.17
CA GLY A 12 2.41 23.28 -21.68
C GLY A 12 3.78 23.67 -21.08
N ASP A 13 4.62 22.69 -20.74
CA ASP A 13 5.89 22.92 -20.04
C ASP A 13 7.08 23.18 -20.98
N GLY A 14 6.81 23.23 -22.30
CA GLY A 14 7.79 23.58 -23.32
C GLY A 14 8.64 22.42 -23.83
N ASP A 15 9.69 22.76 -24.57
CA ASP A 15 10.55 21.80 -25.26
C ASP A 15 11.48 21.04 -24.30
N PRO A 16 11.46 19.68 -24.27
CA PRO A 16 12.30 18.90 -23.36
C PRO A 16 13.80 19.01 -23.63
N ARG A 17 14.25 19.54 -24.79
CA ARG A 17 15.68 19.59 -25.15
C ARG A 17 16.54 20.31 -24.12
N ARG A 18 16.06 21.44 -23.59
CA ARG A 18 16.79 22.20 -22.57
C ARG A 18 16.92 21.37 -21.29
N ARG A 19 15.81 20.82 -20.80
CA ARG A 19 15.80 20.01 -19.58
C ARG A 19 16.66 18.75 -19.72
N LEU A 20 16.64 18.11 -20.89
CA LEU A 20 17.52 16.98 -21.19
C LEU A 20 19.01 17.35 -21.10
N ALA A 21 19.41 18.50 -21.64
CA ALA A 21 20.79 18.97 -21.56
C ALA A 21 21.22 19.25 -20.10
N GLU A 22 20.33 19.86 -19.31
CA GLU A 22 20.56 20.09 -17.87
C GLU A 22 20.73 18.77 -17.12
N VAL A 23 19.83 17.80 -17.33
CA VAL A 23 19.91 16.47 -16.72
C VAL A 23 21.19 15.73 -17.12
N THR A 24 21.58 15.76 -18.40
CA THR A 24 22.83 15.15 -18.86
C THR A 24 24.04 15.75 -18.15
N ALA A 25 24.13 17.08 -18.07
CA ALA A 25 25.23 17.76 -17.39
C ALA A 25 25.28 17.45 -15.88
N GLU A 26 24.13 17.37 -15.21
CA GLU A 26 24.06 16.96 -13.79
C GLU A 26 24.54 15.52 -13.60
N VAL A 27 24.07 14.59 -14.42
CA VAL A 27 24.47 13.17 -14.33
C VAL A 27 25.96 13.00 -14.59
N GLU A 28 26.52 13.67 -15.59
CA GLU A 28 27.96 13.63 -15.88
C GLU A 28 28.80 14.17 -14.71
N ARG A 29 28.31 15.21 -14.02
CA ARG A 29 29.05 15.88 -12.94
C ARG A 29 28.88 15.21 -11.58
N PHE A 30 27.69 14.73 -11.25
CA PHE A 30 27.31 14.29 -9.91
C PHE A 30 26.92 12.81 -9.85
N GLY A 31 26.84 12.11 -10.99
CA GLY A 31 26.36 10.72 -11.08
C GLY A 31 24.85 10.56 -10.93
N THR A 32 24.10 11.66 -10.83
CA THR A 32 22.64 11.71 -10.67
C THR A 32 22.13 13.11 -11.03
N TYR A 33 20.81 13.31 -11.03
CA TYR A 33 20.17 14.62 -11.24
C TYR A 33 19.06 14.84 -10.22
N GLU A 34 18.50 16.04 -10.19
CA GLU A 34 17.37 16.35 -9.32
C GLU A 34 16.10 16.63 -10.11
N HIS A 35 15.02 15.92 -9.78
CA HIS A 35 13.70 16.19 -10.35
C HIS A 35 13.14 17.55 -9.89
N THR A 36 12.39 18.21 -10.76
CA THR A 36 11.51 19.29 -10.35
C THR A 36 10.32 18.76 -9.53
N PRO A 37 9.64 19.58 -8.70
CA PRO A 37 8.43 19.13 -8.00
C PRO A 37 7.34 18.59 -8.93
N ALA A 38 7.22 19.17 -10.15
CA ALA A 38 6.26 18.72 -11.14
C ALA A 38 6.65 17.35 -11.75
N GLU A 39 7.93 17.12 -12.00
CA GLU A 39 8.46 15.82 -12.41
C GLU A 39 8.23 14.74 -11.34
N VAL A 40 8.44 15.04 -10.06
CA VAL A 40 8.14 14.10 -8.96
C VAL A 40 6.65 13.76 -8.92
N ALA A 41 5.79 14.79 -9.00
CA ALA A 41 4.35 14.59 -8.95
C ALA A 41 3.84 13.75 -10.13
N PHE A 42 4.31 14.04 -11.34
CA PHE A 42 3.99 13.25 -12.53
C PHE A 42 4.54 11.82 -12.41
N GLY A 43 5.79 11.66 -11.98
CA GLY A 43 6.45 10.36 -11.85
C GLY A 43 5.73 9.45 -10.87
N ALA A 44 5.34 9.95 -9.70
CA ALA A 44 4.58 9.18 -8.71
C ALA A 44 3.21 8.74 -9.23
N ARG A 45 2.50 9.64 -9.94
CA ARG A 45 1.21 9.35 -10.57
C ARG A 45 1.31 8.27 -11.65
N VAL A 46 2.34 8.37 -12.51
CA VAL A 46 2.59 7.37 -13.54
C VAL A 46 3.04 6.05 -12.94
N ALA A 47 3.82 6.04 -11.85
CA ALA A 47 4.19 4.82 -11.15
C ALA A 47 2.95 4.05 -10.66
N TRP A 48 1.93 4.75 -10.13
CA TRP A 48 0.66 4.12 -9.78
C TRP A 48 -0.10 3.63 -11.02
N ARG A 49 -0.17 4.44 -12.08
CA ARG A 49 -0.77 4.03 -13.37
C ARG A 49 -0.15 2.72 -13.90
N ASN A 50 1.14 2.53 -13.70
CA ASN A 50 1.91 1.38 -14.15
C ASN A 50 1.84 0.17 -13.18
N ALA A 51 1.24 0.31 -12.00
CA ALA A 51 1.23 -0.74 -10.98
C ALA A 51 0.33 -1.93 -11.38
N ALA A 52 0.92 -2.94 -12.02
CA ALA A 52 0.21 -4.07 -12.63
C ALA A 52 -0.65 -4.89 -11.67
N ARG A 53 -0.32 -4.89 -10.37
CA ARG A 53 -1.04 -5.59 -9.30
C ARG A 53 -2.14 -4.75 -8.64
N CYS A 54 -2.36 -3.51 -9.08
CA CYS A 54 -3.33 -2.60 -8.47
C CYS A 54 -4.62 -2.55 -9.30
N ILE A 55 -5.75 -2.94 -8.69
CA ILE A 55 -7.08 -2.80 -9.32
C ILE A 55 -7.60 -1.34 -9.30
N GLY A 56 -7.18 -0.54 -8.31
CA GLY A 56 -7.64 0.83 -8.08
C GLY A 56 -7.04 1.92 -8.98
N ARG A 57 -6.52 1.56 -10.17
CA ARG A 57 -5.74 2.49 -11.03
C ARG A 57 -6.55 3.61 -11.67
N LEU A 58 -7.89 3.57 -11.66
CA LEU A 58 -8.72 4.62 -12.27
C LEU A 58 -8.45 6.03 -11.70
N TYR A 59 -8.00 6.10 -10.45
CA TYR A 59 -7.78 7.34 -9.69
C TYR A 59 -6.35 7.88 -9.78
N TRP A 60 -5.48 7.27 -10.61
CA TRP A 60 -4.04 7.55 -10.62
C TRP A 60 -3.68 9.04 -10.69
N ASN A 61 -4.44 9.83 -11.45
CA ASN A 61 -4.19 11.25 -11.65
C ASN A 61 -4.60 12.13 -10.44
N ASN A 62 -5.39 11.60 -9.51
CA ASN A 62 -5.86 12.30 -8.31
C ASN A 62 -4.93 12.09 -7.10
N LEU A 63 -3.81 11.38 -7.27
CA LEU A 63 -2.83 11.17 -6.21
C LEU A 63 -2.28 12.51 -5.71
N ILE A 64 -2.39 12.73 -4.41
CA ILE A 64 -1.80 13.87 -3.71
C ILE A 64 -0.34 13.53 -3.42
N VAL A 65 0.57 14.32 -4.00
CA VAL A 65 2.00 14.10 -3.85
C VAL A 65 2.55 15.13 -2.86
N ARG A 66 3.06 14.63 -1.73
CA ARG A 66 3.82 15.42 -0.76
C ARG A 66 5.30 15.30 -1.10
N ASP A 67 5.88 16.37 -1.64
CA ASP A 67 7.32 16.45 -1.92
C ASP A 67 8.07 16.76 -0.62
N LEU A 68 8.62 15.73 0.01
CA LEU A 68 9.34 15.79 1.29
C LEU A 68 10.81 15.39 1.11
N ARG A 69 11.38 15.58 -0.09
CA ARG A 69 12.76 15.20 -0.40
C ARG A 69 13.82 15.93 0.44
N HIS A 70 13.43 17.03 1.08
CA HIS A 70 14.25 17.80 2.02
C HIS A 70 14.26 17.20 3.43
N VAL A 71 13.34 16.29 3.75
CA VAL A 71 13.23 15.63 5.06
C VAL A 71 14.09 14.38 5.07
N THR A 72 15.16 14.39 5.87
CA THR A 72 16.16 13.32 5.94
C THR A 72 16.37 12.76 7.34
N HIS A 73 16.01 13.52 8.39
CA HIS A 73 16.18 13.07 9.76
C HIS A 73 15.11 12.03 10.14
N PRO A 74 15.45 10.90 10.78
CA PRO A 74 14.50 9.85 11.16
C PRO A 74 13.26 10.35 11.92
N ASP A 75 13.46 11.22 12.93
CA ASP A 75 12.36 11.81 13.70
C ASP A 75 11.36 12.58 12.83
N ASP A 76 11.87 13.36 11.87
CA ASP A 76 11.02 14.13 10.96
C ASP A 76 10.33 13.23 9.94
N ILE A 77 10.99 12.18 9.46
CA ILE A 77 10.37 11.16 8.60
C ILE A 77 9.20 10.51 9.33
N ALA A 78 9.39 10.09 10.58
CA ALA A 78 8.33 9.50 11.39
C ALA A 78 7.15 10.47 11.59
N ARG A 79 7.45 11.72 11.96
CA ARG A 79 6.44 12.78 12.11
C ARG A 79 5.64 13.00 10.82
N GLU A 80 6.31 13.06 9.67
CA GLU A 80 5.65 13.26 8.38
C GLU A 80 4.86 12.01 7.91
N CYS A 81 5.24 10.81 8.34
CA CYS A 81 4.46 9.57 8.16
C CYS A 81 3.18 9.59 8.99
N PHE A 82 3.20 10.09 10.22
CA PHE A 82 1.96 10.26 11.00
C PHE A 82 1.04 11.32 10.39
N GLU A 83 1.63 12.42 9.90
CA GLU A 83 0.87 13.41 9.15
C GLU A 83 0.31 12.86 7.83
N HIS A 84 0.99 11.90 7.19
CA HIS A 84 0.45 11.18 6.04
C HIS A 84 -0.88 10.52 6.40
N LEU A 85 -0.90 9.78 7.51
CA LEU A 85 -2.09 9.07 7.97
C LEU A 85 -3.24 10.03 8.31
N ARG A 86 -2.96 11.19 8.93
CA ARG A 86 -3.98 12.21 9.19
C ARG A 86 -4.58 12.79 7.92
N ILE A 87 -3.74 13.19 6.96
CA ILE A 87 -4.19 13.73 5.65
C ILE A 87 -4.96 12.68 4.86
N ALA A 88 -4.46 11.43 4.85
CA ALA A 88 -5.09 10.32 4.17
C ALA A 88 -6.46 9.99 4.78
N THR A 89 -6.56 9.96 6.11
CA THR A 89 -7.80 9.63 6.84
C THR A 89 -8.92 10.61 6.54
N ASN A 90 -8.65 11.93 6.56
CA ASN A 90 -9.60 12.98 6.16
C ASN A 90 -11.04 12.77 6.74
N GLY A 91 -11.12 12.46 8.03
CA GLY A 91 -12.38 12.18 8.73
C GLY A 91 -13.17 10.99 8.18
N GLY A 92 -12.48 9.96 7.67
CA GLY A 92 -13.06 8.77 7.04
C GLY A 92 -13.20 8.88 5.52
N ARG A 93 -13.15 10.09 4.95
CA ARG A 93 -13.20 10.31 3.49
C ARG A 93 -11.82 10.14 2.86
N ILE A 94 -11.35 8.90 2.83
CA ILE A 94 -9.96 8.55 2.52
C ILE A 94 -9.47 9.20 1.22
N ARG A 95 -8.31 9.84 1.30
CA ARG A 95 -7.63 10.46 0.16
C ARG A 95 -6.43 9.61 -0.28
N PRO A 96 -6.18 9.42 -1.58
CA PRO A 96 -4.98 8.76 -2.04
C PRO A 96 -3.80 9.74 -1.94
N VAL A 97 -2.83 9.43 -1.07
CA VAL A 97 -1.67 10.28 -0.78
C VAL A 97 -0.40 9.47 -1.02
N ILE A 98 0.67 10.13 -1.45
CA ILE A 98 2.05 9.64 -1.39
C ILE A 98 2.92 10.70 -0.72
N SER A 99 3.88 10.28 0.09
CA SER A 99 4.91 11.15 0.66
C SER A 99 6.27 10.69 0.16
N VAL A 100 6.94 11.52 -0.62
CA VAL A 100 8.21 11.18 -1.28
C VAL A 100 9.35 11.81 -0.49
N PHE A 101 10.10 10.99 0.26
CA PHE A 101 11.27 11.44 1.02
C PHE A 101 12.53 11.50 0.14
N ALA A 102 13.68 11.77 0.74
CA ALA A 102 14.93 11.93 0.01
C ALA A 102 15.29 10.69 -0.85
N PRO A 103 15.82 10.89 -2.07
CA PRO A 103 16.29 9.80 -2.91
C PRO A 103 17.65 9.28 -2.48
N ASP A 104 17.99 8.08 -2.94
CA ASP A 104 19.38 7.61 -2.94
C ASP A 104 20.27 8.56 -3.75
N ARG A 105 21.48 8.78 -3.23
CA ARG A 105 22.54 9.51 -3.95
C ARG A 105 23.79 8.61 -4.05
N PRO A 106 24.68 8.83 -5.03
CA PRO A 106 25.91 8.06 -5.15
C PRO A 106 26.71 8.04 -3.84
N GLY A 107 26.92 6.84 -3.28
CA GLY A 107 27.63 6.63 -2.02
C GLY A 107 26.90 7.11 -0.76
N ARG A 108 25.63 7.51 -0.86
CA ARG A 108 24.82 8.03 0.24
C ARG A 108 23.38 7.49 0.14
N PRO A 109 23.11 6.29 0.66
CA PRO A 109 21.77 5.73 0.66
C PRO A 109 20.83 6.56 1.56
N ALA A 110 19.58 6.68 1.15
CA ALA A 110 18.56 7.38 1.93
C ALA A 110 17.93 6.47 2.99
N ALA A 111 17.13 7.09 3.87
CA ALA A 111 16.36 6.37 4.86
C ALA A 111 15.31 5.46 4.22
N THR A 112 14.97 4.37 4.90
CA THR A 112 13.91 3.44 4.49
C THR A 112 12.95 3.16 5.65
N LEU A 113 11.72 2.77 5.33
CA LEU A 113 10.75 2.30 6.31
C LEU A 113 10.79 0.77 6.36
N LEU A 114 10.84 0.16 7.53
CA LEU A 114 10.96 -1.30 7.64
C LEU A 114 9.61 -2.01 7.68
N GLY A 115 8.51 -1.26 7.73
CA GLY A 115 7.15 -1.79 7.68
C GLY A 115 6.63 -1.94 6.25
N GLU A 116 5.89 -3.03 5.99
CA GLU A 116 5.06 -3.19 4.79
C GLU A 116 4.03 -2.08 4.63
N GLN A 117 3.47 -1.64 5.76
CA GLN A 117 2.54 -0.53 5.86
C GLN A 117 2.90 0.35 7.04
N LEU A 118 2.50 1.63 7.00
CA LEU A 118 2.68 2.57 8.11
C LEU A 118 1.91 2.14 9.37
N VAL A 119 0.80 1.41 9.18
CA VAL A 119 0.00 0.84 10.27
C VAL A 119 -0.12 -0.66 10.06
N ARG A 120 0.20 -1.43 11.10
CA ARG A 120 -0.05 -2.86 11.18
C ARG A 120 -0.21 -3.24 12.65
N TYR A 121 -1.00 -4.26 12.94
CA TYR A 121 -1.11 -4.77 14.30
C TYR A 121 0.03 -5.72 14.64
N ALA A 122 0.40 -5.76 15.91
CA ALA A 122 1.47 -6.60 16.43
C ALA A 122 1.09 -8.08 16.52
N ASP A 123 -0.19 -8.39 16.74
CA ASP A 123 -0.73 -9.76 16.82
C ASP A 123 -0.98 -10.42 15.46
N ASP A 124 -0.81 -9.67 14.37
CA ASP A 124 -0.80 -10.20 13.03
C ASP A 124 0.43 -11.09 12.81
N PRO A 125 0.30 -12.36 12.38
CA PRO A 125 1.45 -13.23 12.14
C PRO A 125 2.48 -12.65 11.15
N ARG A 126 2.07 -11.80 10.20
CA ARG A 126 2.99 -11.11 9.28
C ARG A 126 3.82 -10.02 9.94
N SER A 127 3.50 -9.64 11.17
CA SER A 127 4.26 -8.67 11.96
C SER A 127 5.34 -9.32 12.81
N ALA A 128 5.39 -10.65 12.93
CA ALA A 128 6.24 -11.35 13.89
C ALA A 128 7.72 -10.90 13.87
N HIS A 129 8.33 -10.80 12.68
CA HIS A 129 9.71 -10.34 12.54
C HIS A 129 9.89 -8.89 13.02
N ARG A 130 8.95 -7.99 12.68
CA ARG A 130 9.02 -6.58 13.06
C ARG A 130 8.73 -6.37 14.55
N VAL A 131 7.85 -7.18 15.15
CA VAL A 131 7.63 -7.21 16.60
C VAL A 131 8.91 -7.61 17.32
N ALA A 132 9.60 -8.65 16.84
CA ALA A 132 10.88 -9.08 17.40
C ALA A 132 11.94 -7.95 17.30
N LEU A 133 12.03 -7.27 16.16
CA LEU A 133 12.93 -6.14 15.98
C LEU A 133 12.58 -4.96 16.90
N ALA A 134 11.30 -4.56 16.97
CA ALA A 134 10.86 -3.48 17.84
C ALA A 134 11.16 -3.79 19.32
N ARG A 135 10.88 -5.02 19.77
CA ARG A 135 11.21 -5.48 21.13
C ARG A 135 12.71 -5.48 21.42
N TYR A 136 13.52 -5.91 20.45
CA TYR A 136 14.97 -5.83 20.54
C TYR A 136 15.46 -4.39 20.72
N LEU A 137 14.83 -3.42 20.05
CA LEU A 137 15.12 -2.00 20.19
C LEU A 137 14.57 -1.38 21.48
N GLY A 138 13.79 -2.13 22.27
CA GLY A 138 13.27 -1.72 23.58
C GLY A 138 11.78 -1.40 23.63
N TRP A 139 11.03 -1.62 22.54
CA TRP A 139 9.57 -1.52 22.54
C TRP A 139 8.95 -2.59 23.47
N LYS A 140 7.96 -2.19 24.29
CA LYS A 140 7.36 -3.05 25.32
C LYS A 140 5.94 -3.51 25.01
N GLY A 141 5.42 -3.16 23.83
CA GLY A 141 4.07 -3.49 23.43
C GLY A 141 3.93 -4.87 22.75
N GLY A 142 2.77 -5.05 22.14
CA GLY A 142 2.35 -6.22 21.40
C GLY A 142 1.82 -7.34 22.28
N GLU A 143 1.17 -6.98 23.39
CA GLU A 143 0.48 -7.93 24.27
C GLU A 143 -1.04 -7.89 24.09
N ALA A 144 -1.58 -6.73 23.69
CA ALA A 144 -3.02 -6.57 23.47
C ALA A 144 -3.41 -6.98 22.04
N PRO A 145 -4.61 -7.57 21.85
CA PRO A 145 -5.16 -7.78 20.52
C PRO A 145 -5.30 -6.45 19.78
N PHE A 146 -4.96 -6.46 18.48
CA PHE A 146 -5.00 -5.27 17.63
C PHE A 146 -4.16 -4.08 18.14
N GLU A 147 -3.08 -4.34 18.88
CA GLU A 147 -2.15 -3.29 19.27
C GLU A 147 -1.32 -2.82 18.06
N VAL A 148 -1.30 -1.51 17.80
CA VAL A 148 -0.58 -0.93 16.66
C VAL A 148 0.92 -1.06 16.87
N LEU A 149 1.61 -1.61 15.89
CA LEU A 149 3.07 -1.72 15.87
C LEU A 149 3.71 -0.33 15.64
N PRO A 150 4.80 0.04 16.35
CA PRO A 150 5.50 1.28 16.11
C PRO A 150 6.08 1.33 14.69
N LEU A 151 6.22 2.55 14.16
CA LEU A 151 6.90 2.78 12.89
C LEU A 151 8.39 2.54 13.08
N LEU A 152 8.98 1.72 12.21
CA LEU A 152 10.42 1.45 12.18
C LEU A 152 11.08 2.21 11.02
N VAL A 153 12.00 3.12 11.35
CA VAL A 153 12.76 3.91 10.38
C VAL A 153 14.22 3.46 10.40
N GLN A 154 14.75 3.10 9.24
CA GLN A 154 16.16 2.82 9.03
C GLN A 154 16.81 4.11 8.49
N PRO A 155 17.64 4.83 9.28
CA PRO A 155 18.16 6.15 8.87
C PRO A 155 19.04 6.12 7.62
N SER A 156 19.84 5.06 7.49
CA SER A 156 20.69 4.74 6.34
C SER A 156 21.08 3.27 6.44
N SER A 157 21.45 2.64 5.33
CA SER A 157 21.95 1.26 5.35
C SER A 157 23.12 1.11 6.33
N GLY A 158 23.08 0.05 7.15
CA GLY A 158 24.10 -0.27 8.15
C GLY A 158 23.99 0.45 9.51
N LEU A 159 23.08 1.41 9.66
CA LEU A 159 22.79 2.02 10.97
C LEU A 159 21.76 1.21 11.75
N THR A 160 21.64 1.41 13.06
CA THR A 160 20.57 0.80 13.85
C THR A 160 19.24 1.47 13.50
N PRO A 161 18.15 0.71 13.24
CA PRO A 161 16.82 1.29 13.07
C PRO A 161 16.31 1.95 14.36
N GLU A 162 15.45 2.93 14.20
CA GLU A 162 14.74 3.62 15.29
C GLU A 162 13.25 3.28 15.22
N PHE A 163 12.58 3.18 16.37
CA PHE A 163 11.14 2.95 16.45
C PHE A 163 10.42 4.17 17.01
N TYR A 164 9.22 4.43 16.49
CA TYR A 164 8.39 5.57 16.87
C TYR A 164 6.97 5.09 17.13
N GLU A 165 6.47 5.35 18.34
CA GLU A 165 5.07 5.06 18.69
C GLU A 165 4.14 5.84 17.78
N VAL A 166 3.16 5.14 17.22
CA VAL A 166 2.16 5.76 16.34
C VAL A 166 1.16 6.50 17.23
N PRO A 167 0.97 7.83 17.04
CA PRO A 167 0.00 8.58 17.81
C PRO A 167 -1.42 8.03 17.62
N GLU A 168 -2.20 7.93 18.70
CA GLU A 168 -3.59 7.44 18.65
C GLU A 168 -4.46 8.23 17.65
N ASP A 169 -4.22 9.53 17.53
CA ASP A 169 -4.95 10.42 16.62
C ASP A 169 -4.57 10.24 15.14
N ALA A 170 -3.49 9.53 14.84
CA ALA A 170 -3.06 9.24 13.47
C ALA A 170 -3.79 8.03 12.88
N VAL A 171 -4.36 7.14 13.70
CA VAL A 171 -4.96 5.88 13.25
C VAL A 171 -6.45 5.85 13.56
N LEU A 172 -7.28 5.88 12.52
CA LEU A 172 -8.70 5.58 12.64
C LEU A 172 -8.94 4.08 12.45
N GLU A 173 -9.39 3.41 13.52
CA GLU A 173 -9.85 2.02 13.50
C GLU A 173 -11.38 1.92 13.35
N VAL A 174 -11.85 0.86 12.68
CA VAL A 174 -13.26 0.55 12.51
C VAL A 174 -13.58 -0.75 13.25
N PRO A 175 -14.35 -0.71 14.36
CA PRO A 175 -14.90 -1.91 14.99
C PRO A 175 -15.86 -2.63 14.04
N LEU A 176 -15.76 -3.96 13.95
CA LEU A 176 -16.56 -4.73 13.01
C LEU A 176 -17.85 -5.27 13.64
N THR A 177 -18.96 -5.05 12.95
CA THR A 177 -20.31 -5.50 13.28
C THR A 177 -20.96 -6.12 12.04
N HIS A 178 -22.06 -6.84 12.23
CA HIS A 178 -22.77 -7.51 11.13
C HIS A 178 -24.21 -7.01 11.01
N PRO A 179 -24.70 -6.66 9.80
CA PRO A 179 -26.01 -6.03 9.62
C PRO A 179 -27.20 -6.90 10.04
N ARG A 180 -27.01 -8.22 10.08
CA ARG A 180 -28.07 -9.20 10.39
C ARG A 180 -27.75 -10.11 11.57
N HIS A 181 -26.59 -9.96 12.20
CA HIS A 181 -26.14 -10.85 13.27
C HIS A 181 -25.50 -10.06 14.42
N PRO A 182 -26.30 -9.54 15.36
CA PRO A 182 -25.80 -8.69 16.45
C PRO A 182 -24.68 -9.33 17.29
N GLY A 183 -24.69 -10.67 17.44
CA GLY A 183 -23.65 -11.40 18.16
C GLY A 183 -22.25 -11.31 17.53
N PHE A 184 -22.12 -10.84 16.29
CA PHE A 184 -20.82 -10.67 15.61
C PHE A 184 -19.89 -9.72 16.35
N ALA A 185 -20.44 -8.67 16.98
CA ALA A 185 -19.66 -7.73 17.78
C ALA A 185 -18.92 -8.42 18.94
N GLY A 186 -19.40 -9.57 19.41
CA GLY A 186 -18.75 -10.38 20.44
C GLY A 186 -17.39 -10.96 20.02
N LEU A 187 -17.07 -10.98 18.72
CA LEU A 187 -15.74 -11.37 18.23
C LEU A 187 -14.66 -10.29 18.49
N GLY A 188 -15.06 -9.06 18.86
CA GLY A 188 -14.12 -7.99 19.24
C GLY A 188 -13.21 -7.50 18.11
N LEU A 189 -13.57 -7.77 16.86
CA LEU A 189 -12.74 -7.48 15.69
C LEU A 189 -12.74 -5.99 15.35
N ARG A 190 -11.60 -5.52 14.84
CA ARG A 190 -11.44 -4.17 14.28
C ARG A 190 -10.39 -4.17 13.17
N TRP A 191 -10.41 -3.14 12.33
CA TRP A 191 -9.34 -2.92 11.35
C TRP A 191 -9.08 -1.43 11.11
N TYR A 192 -7.84 -1.03 10.86
CA TYR A 192 -7.47 0.36 10.56
C TYR A 192 -7.98 0.77 9.17
N SER A 193 -8.26 2.06 9.01
CA SER A 193 -8.96 2.59 7.83
C SER A 193 -8.07 2.81 6.60
N VAL A 194 -6.78 3.10 6.80
CA VAL A 194 -5.86 3.50 5.71
C VAL A 194 -4.81 2.43 5.42
N PRO A 195 -4.84 1.76 4.25
CA PRO A 195 -3.77 0.87 3.80
C PRO A 195 -2.60 1.67 3.20
N ALA A 196 -1.74 2.26 4.04
CA ALA A 196 -0.57 3.01 3.58
C ALA A 196 0.64 2.09 3.41
N VAL A 197 0.93 1.64 2.19
CA VAL A 197 2.10 0.82 1.83
C VAL A 197 3.38 1.63 2.03
N SER A 198 4.41 1.02 2.60
CA SER A 198 5.66 1.70 2.95
C SER A 198 6.95 0.92 2.67
N ASP A 199 6.86 -0.34 2.23
CA ASP A 199 8.02 -1.21 1.95
C ASP A 199 8.54 -1.14 0.50
N MET A 200 7.91 -0.36 -0.36
CA MET A 200 8.30 -0.21 -1.76
C MET A 200 9.12 1.06 -1.99
N SER A 201 10.08 0.99 -2.91
CA SER A 201 10.76 2.16 -3.45
C SER A 201 9.98 2.72 -4.64
N LEU A 202 9.96 4.04 -4.81
CA LEU A 202 9.50 4.70 -6.02
C LEU A 202 10.69 4.97 -6.94
N GLU A 203 10.64 4.47 -8.18
CA GLU A 203 11.68 4.71 -9.18
C GLU A 203 11.15 5.61 -10.30
N ILE A 204 11.82 6.75 -10.52
CA ILE A 204 11.45 7.73 -11.54
C ILE A 204 12.70 8.09 -12.32
N GLY A 205 12.71 7.84 -13.63
CA GLY A 205 13.75 8.36 -14.52
C GLY A 205 15.20 8.04 -14.12
N GLY A 206 15.46 6.91 -13.45
CA GLY A 206 16.78 6.50 -12.97
C GLY A 206 17.13 6.98 -11.54
N VAL A 207 16.21 7.65 -10.86
CA VAL A 207 16.35 8.05 -9.44
C VAL A 207 15.46 7.15 -8.58
N THR A 208 16.02 6.63 -7.50
CA THR A 208 15.31 5.78 -6.52
C THR A 208 14.96 6.57 -5.28
N TYR A 209 13.70 6.49 -4.85
CA TYR A 209 13.15 7.06 -3.63
C TYR A 209 12.78 5.91 -2.68
N PRO A 210 13.67 5.51 -1.76
CA PRO A 210 13.50 4.30 -0.95
C PRO A 210 12.37 4.37 0.09
N ALA A 211 12.12 5.57 0.62
CA ALA A 211 10.99 5.87 1.49
C ALA A 211 9.99 6.73 0.71
N ALA A 212 8.93 6.09 0.22
CA ALA A 212 7.86 6.78 -0.51
C ALA A 212 6.47 6.24 -0.14
N PRO A 213 6.06 6.25 1.15
CA PRO A 213 4.80 5.62 1.56
C PRO A 213 3.60 6.22 0.83
N PHE A 214 2.68 5.36 0.41
CA PHE A 214 1.49 5.73 -0.34
C PHE A 214 0.27 4.94 0.08
N ASN A 215 -0.92 5.53 -0.07
CA ASN A 215 -2.17 4.86 0.25
C ASN A 215 -3.23 5.04 -0.85
N GLY A 216 -4.13 4.08 -0.90
CA GLY A 216 -5.49 4.25 -1.42
C GLY A 216 -6.50 4.07 -0.27
N TRP A 217 -7.65 3.51 -0.59
CA TRP A 217 -8.57 2.93 0.39
C TRP A 217 -8.67 1.43 0.16
N TYR A 218 -9.12 0.70 1.18
CA TYR A 218 -9.33 -0.73 1.07
C TYR A 218 -10.41 -1.09 0.06
N MET A 219 -10.20 -2.20 -0.65
CA MET A 219 -11.26 -3.05 -1.17
C MET A 219 -11.63 -4.07 -0.08
N GLY A 220 -12.91 -4.25 0.23
CA GLY A 220 -13.36 -5.02 1.40
C GLY A 220 -12.77 -6.43 1.51
N THR A 221 -12.52 -7.10 0.38
CA THR A 221 -11.90 -8.43 0.32
C THR A 221 -10.46 -8.48 0.83
N GLU A 222 -9.73 -7.37 0.82
CA GLU A 222 -8.39 -7.30 1.43
C GLU A 222 -8.47 -7.55 2.95
N ILE A 223 -9.53 -7.07 3.59
CA ILE A 223 -9.75 -7.31 5.03
C ILE A 223 -10.49 -8.63 5.22
N GLY A 224 -11.68 -8.77 4.65
CA GLY A 224 -12.59 -9.87 4.93
C GLY A 224 -12.18 -11.22 4.33
N SER A 225 -11.52 -11.23 3.18
CA SER A 225 -11.10 -12.47 2.51
C SER A 225 -9.62 -12.79 2.65
N ARG A 226 -8.80 -11.85 3.12
CA ARG A 226 -7.35 -12.05 3.31
C ARG A 226 -6.97 -11.85 4.76
N ASN A 227 -6.88 -10.60 5.22
CA ASN A 227 -6.34 -10.28 6.55
C ASN A 227 -7.02 -11.07 7.67
N LEU A 228 -8.36 -11.11 7.67
CA LEU A 228 -9.13 -11.77 8.71
C LEU A 228 -9.36 -13.27 8.45
N ALA A 229 -9.29 -13.72 7.20
CA ALA A 229 -9.71 -15.07 6.82
C ALA A 229 -8.54 -16.05 6.59
N ASP A 230 -7.40 -15.57 6.12
CA ASP A 230 -6.24 -16.42 5.78
C ASP A 230 -5.79 -17.21 7.02
N ALA A 231 -5.46 -18.50 6.80
CA ALA A 231 -5.07 -19.42 7.87
C ALA A 231 -3.71 -19.05 8.51
N ASP A 232 -2.84 -18.40 7.74
CA ASP A 232 -1.55 -17.84 8.18
C ASP A 232 -1.68 -16.38 8.68
N ARG A 233 -2.91 -15.91 8.91
CA ARG A 233 -3.23 -14.58 9.47
C ARG A 233 -4.13 -14.75 10.71
N TYR A 234 -5.28 -14.07 10.77
CA TYR A 234 -6.20 -14.15 11.90
C TYR A 234 -7.11 -15.40 11.86
N ASN A 235 -7.19 -16.11 10.73
CA ASN A 235 -7.90 -17.38 10.59
C ASN A 235 -9.32 -17.41 11.21
N LEU A 236 -10.16 -16.40 10.92
CA LEU A 236 -11.46 -16.24 11.58
C LEU A 236 -12.61 -17.06 10.99
N LEU A 237 -12.40 -17.77 9.88
CA LEU A 237 -13.48 -18.53 9.24
C LEU A 237 -14.14 -19.56 10.19
N PRO A 238 -13.42 -20.32 11.04
CA PRO A 238 -14.04 -21.23 12.00
C PRO A 238 -14.92 -20.51 13.03
N ALA A 239 -14.46 -19.38 13.57
CA ALA A 239 -15.21 -18.60 14.56
C ALA A 239 -16.48 -17.98 13.95
N VAL A 240 -16.39 -17.49 12.72
CA VAL A 240 -17.56 -17.01 11.96
C VAL A 240 -18.51 -18.17 11.67
N ALA A 241 -18.00 -19.35 11.29
CA ALA A 241 -18.85 -20.51 11.03
C ALA A 241 -19.61 -20.97 12.27
N GLU A 242 -18.97 -21.00 13.44
CA GLU A 242 -19.60 -21.30 14.71
C GLU A 242 -20.70 -20.29 15.05
N LEU A 243 -20.39 -18.99 14.96
CA LEU A 243 -21.33 -17.91 15.24
C LEU A 243 -22.61 -18.00 14.38
N PHE A 244 -22.47 -18.40 13.11
CA PHE A 244 -23.58 -18.54 12.17
C PHE A 244 -24.19 -19.95 12.14
N GLY A 245 -23.77 -20.86 13.02
CA GLY A 245 -24.28 -22.23 13.09
C GLY A 245 -24.05 -23.04 11.80
N LEU A 246 -22.93 -22.82 11.12
CA LEU A 246 -22.59 -23.52 9.89
C LEU A 246 -22.05 -24.93 10.16
N ASP A 247 -22.39 -25.89 9.30
CA ASP A 247 -21.87 -27.26 9.40
C ASP A 247 -20.43 -27.35 8.83
N THR A 248 -19.44 -27.38 9.72
CA THR A 248 -18.00 -27.42 9.37
C THR A 248 -17.45 -28.83 9.16
N ARG A 249 -18.29 -29.88 9.27
CA ARG A 249 -17.83 -31.28 9.22
C ARG A 249 -17.38 -31.74 7.84
N ASN A 250 -17.79 -31.05 6.77
CA ASN A 250 -17.50 -31.46 5.40
C ASN A 250 -17.41 -30.24 4.47
N GLU A 251 -16.42 -30.20 3.58
CA GLU A 251 -16.24 -29.10 2.62
C GLU A 251 -17.40 -28.92 1.64
N ARG A 252 -18.16 -29.98 1.36
CA ARG A 252 -19.35 -29.91 0.48
C ARG A 252 -20.49 -29.06 1.05
N THR A 253 -20.45 -28.70 2.34
CA THR A 253 -21.39 -27.75 2.93
C THR A 253 -21.08 -26.30 2.53
N LEU A 254 -19.91 -26.06 1.93
CA LEU A 254 -19.39 -24.75 1.53
C LEU A 254 -19.33 -23.77 2.71
N TRP A 255 -19.04 -24.29 3.91
CA TRP A 255 -19.04 -23.48 5.13
C TRP A 255 -17.99 -22.36 5.07
N ARG A 256 -16.83 -22.58 4.42
CA ARG A 256 -15.80 -21.54 4.24
C ARG A 256 -16.29 -20.42 3.34
N ASP A 257 -16.90 -20.76 2.21
CA ASP A 257 -17.47 -19.81 1.27
C ASP A 257 -18.55 -18.96 1.94
N ARG A 258 -19.45 -19.60 2.70
CA ARG A 258 -20.50 -18.92 3.45
C ARG A 258 -19.93 -18.01 4.53
N ALA A 259 -18.95 -18.48 5.31
CA ALA A 259 -18.30 -17.66 6.33
C ALA A 259 -17.54 -16.47 5.72
N LEU A 260 -16.86 -16.66 4.59
CA LEU A 260 -16.18 -15.59 3.84
C LEU A 260 -17.15 -14.49 3.41
N VAL A 261 -18.34 -14.87 2.92
CA VAL A 261 -19.37 -13.91 2.50
C VAL A 261 -19.87 -13.09 3.70
N GLU A 262 -20.22 -13.72 4.82
CA GLU A 262 -20.71 -12.98 5.99
C GLU A 262 -19.61 -12.12 6.62
N LEU A 263 -18.34 -12.56 6.60
CA LEU A 263 -17.20 -11.76 7.06
C LEU A 263 -16.96 -10.53 6.18
N ASN A 264 -17.03 -10.66 4.85
CA ASN A 264 -16.94 -9.51 3.95
C ASN A 264 -18.13 -8.56 4.10
N LEU A 265 -19.34 -9.09 4.33
CA LEU A 265 -20.52 -8.29 4.59
C LEU A 265 -20.37 -7.47 5.89
N ALA A 266 -19.82 -8.07 6.95
CA ALA A 266 -19.49 -7.36 8.19
C ALA A 266 -18.50 -6.21 7.96
N VAL A 267 -17.43 -6.46 7.20
CA VAL A 267 -16.41 -5.44 6.89
C VAL A 267 -17.04 -4.26 6.14
N LEU A 268 -17.72 -4.52 5.01
CA LEU A 268 -18.32 -3.47 4.19
C LEU A 268 -19.35 -2.66 4.98
N HIS A 269 -20.22 -3.35 5.72
CA HIS A 269 -21.23 -2.71 6.58
C HIS A 269 -20.59 -1.80 7.62
N SER A 270 -19.55 -2.27 8.30
CA SER A 270 -18.92 -1.53 9.40
C SER A 270 -18.22 -0.26 8.91
N TYR A 271 -17.53 -0.35 7.78
CA TYR A 271 -16.89 0.82 7.17
C TYR A 271 -17.93 1.84 6.68
N GLU A 272 -19.03 1.37 6.09
CA GLU A 272 -20.15 2.24 5.71
C GLU A 272 -20.76 2.96 6.93
N GLN A 273 -21.05 2.22 8.02
CA GLN A 273 -21.61 2.82 9.25
C GLN A 273 -20.65 3.81 9.91
N ALA A 274 -19.34 3.56 9.83
CA ALA A 274 -18.31 4.46 10.34
C ALA A 274 -18.06 5.67 9.42
N GLY A 275 -18.68 5.75 8.24
CA GLY A 275 -18.43 6.80 7.25
C GLY A 275 -17.02 6.74 6.65
N VAL A 276 -16.39 5.55 6.67
CA VAL A 276 -15.04 5.34 6.15
C VAL A 276 -15.09 4.82 4.72
N THR A 277 -14.32 5.46 3.83
CA THR A 277 -14.27 5.10 2.41
C THR A 277 -13.70 3.70 2.23
N MET A 278 -14.46 2.85 1.54
CA MET A 278 -14.09 1.50 1.15
C MET A 278 -14.76 1.16 -0.18
N ALA A 279 -14.12 0.32 -0.99
CA ALA A 279 -14.71 -0.22 -2.21
C ALA A 279 -15.16 -1.67 -2.03
N ASP A 280 -16.26 -2.06 -2.68
CA ASP A 280 -16.56 -3.47 -2.94
C ASP A 280 -15.86 -3.95 -4.22
N HIS A 281 -15.62 -5.25 -4.30
CA HIS A 281 -14.83 -5.85 -5.37
C HIS A 281 -15.57 -5.95 -6.71
N HIS A 282 -16.92 -5.90 -6.72
CA HIS A 282 -17.68 -5.88 -7.97
C HIS A 282 -17.59 -4.51 -8.64
N THR A 283 -17.85 -3.44 -7.89
CA THR A 283 -17.76 -2.06 -8.39
C THR A 283 -16.33 -1.73 -8.82
N GLU A 284 -15.33 -2.11 -8.02
CA GLU A 284 -13.93 -1.81 -8.35
C GLU A 284 -13.46 -2.58 -9.59
N SER A 285 -13.96 -3.80 -9.82
CA SER A 285 -13.69 -4.55 -11.06
C SER A 285 -14.19 -3.82 -12.31
N GLN A 286 -15.36 -3.17 -12.25
CA GLN A 286 -15.91 -2.40 -13.36
C GLN A 286 -15.10 -1.11 -13.59
N ARG A 287 -14.72 -0.42 -12.51
CA ARG A 287 -13.89 0.79 -12.56
C ARG A 287 -12.52 0.51 -13.15
N PHE A 288 -11.93 -0.65 -12.85
CA PHE A 288 -10.68 -1.07 -13.47
C PHE A 288 -10.82 -1.25 -14.98
N LEU A 289 -11.91 -1.84 -15.48
CA LEU A 289 -12.13 -1.92 -16.92
C LEU A 289 -12.31 -0.55 -17.58
N ALA A 290 -12.97 0.38 -16.90
CA ALA A 290 -13.06 1.76 -17.38
C ALA A 290 -11.67 2.43 -17.46
N HIS A 291 -10.75 2.10 -16.56
CA HIS A 291 -9.35 2.50 -16.64
C HIS A 291 -8.67 1.88 -17.87
N VAL A 292 -8.80 0.57 -18.08
CA VAL A 292 -8.23 -0.12 -19.25
C VAL A 292 -8.70 0.53 -20.55
N ASP A 293 -10.00 0.80 -20.69
CA ASP A 293 -10.55 1.45 -21.87
C ASP A 293 -10.03 2.89 -22.04
N ARG A 294 -9.86 3.62 -20.94
CA ARG A 294 -9.30 4.99 -20.96
C ARG A 294 -7.87 4.98 -21.47
N GLU A 295 -7.01 4.12 -20.93
CA GLU A 295 -5.60 4.06 -21.33
C GLU A 295 -5.45 3.60 -22.80
N ARG A 296 -6.26 2.64 -23.24
CA ARG A 296 -6.31 2.21 -24.65
C ARG A 296 -6.69 3.33 -25.60
N ARG A 297 -7.65 4.20 -25.24
CA ARG A 297 -7.99 5.39 -26.04
C ARG A 297 -6.83 6.39 -26.15
N HIS A 298 -5.93 6.40 -25.16
CA HIS A 298 -4.70 7.17 -25.21
C HIS A 298 -3.54 6.42 -25.90
N GLY A 299 -3.80 5.24 -26.50
CA GLY A 299 -2.79 4.44 -27.18
C GLY A 299 -1.76 3.81 -26.24
N ARG A 300 -2.08 3.67 -24.94
CA ARG A 300 -1.16 3.11 -23.94
C ARG A 300 -1.53 1.66 -23.60
N PRO A 301 -0.55 0.76 -23.46
CA PRO A 301 -0.78 -0.57 -22.90
C PRO A 301 -1.13 -0.48 -21.41
N VAL A 302 -1.75 -1.53 -20.87
CA VAL A 302 -2.10 -1.62 -19.44
C VAL A 302 -1.58 -2.95 -18.88
N PRO A 303 -0.26 -3.05 -18.63
CA PRO A 303 0.33 -4.20 -17.95
C PRO A 303 -0.44 -4.53 -16.68
N THR A 304 -0.85 -5.79 -16.54
CA THR A 304 -1.74 -6.21 -15.45
C THR A 304 -1.51 -7.65 -15.06
N ASP A 305 -1.29 -7.88 -13.78
CA ASP A 305 -1.21 -9.23 -13.21
C ASP A 305 -2.61 -9.72 -12.84
N TRP A 306 -3.14 -10.59 -13.70
CA TRP A 306 -4.44 -11.22 -13.51
C TRP A 306 -4.59 -11.89 -12.14
N SER A 307 -3.51 -12.51 -11.61
CA SER A 307 -3.55 -13.23 -10.34
C SER A 307 -3.74 -12.31 -9.12
N TRP A 308 -3.45 -11.01 -9.28
CA TRP A 308 -3.62 -10.00 -8.24
C TRP A 308 -4.91 -9.20 -8.39
N ILE A 309 -5.30 -8.86 -9.63
CA ILE A 309 -6.48 -8.01 -9.86
C ILE A 309 -7.80 -8.77 -9.76
N VAL A 310 -7.81 -10.11 -9.91
CA VAL A 310 -9.01 -10.91 -9.68
C VAL A 310 -9.26 -11.02 -8.18
N PRO A 311 -10.43 -10.56 -7.68
CA PRO A 311 -10.71 -10.61 -6.25
C PRO A 311 -10.75 -12.06 -5.71
N PRO A 312 -10.28 -12.29 -4.47
CA PRO A 312 -10.20 -13.62 -3.87
C PRO A 312 -11.57 -14.21 -3.52
N LEU A 313 -12.63 -13.39 -3.52
CA LEU A 313 -14.02 -13.82 -3.37
C LEU A 313 -14.76 -13.59 -4.68
N SER A 314 -15.50 -14.61 -5.13
CA SER A 314 -16.40 -14.51 -6.29
C SER A 314 -15.72 -14.04 -7.58
N GLY A 315 -14.44 -14.38 -7.80
CA GLY A 315 -13.67 -13.93 -8.96
C GLY A 315 -14.39 -14.11 -10.31
N GLY A 316 -15.01 -15.26 -10.55
CA GLY A 316 -15.78 -15.53 -11.78
C GLY A 316 -17.02 -14.64 -11.99
N ALA A 317 -17.50 -13.95 -10.94
CA ALA A 317 -18.59 -12.98 -11.01
C ALA A 317 -18.11 -11.53 -11.24
N THR A 318 -16.80 -11.32 -11.40
CA THR A 318 -16.21 -9.99 -11.59
C THR A 318 -15.88 -9.74 -13.06
N ALA A 319 -15.95 -8.47 -13.47
CA ALA A 319 -15.72 -8.10 -14.87
C ALA A 319 -14.27 -8.36 -15.33
N VAL A 320 -13.35 -8.41 -14.36
CA VAL A 320 -11.91 -8.55 -14.61
C VAL A 320 -11.46 -9.97 -14.90
N PHE A 321 -12.25 -10.98 -14.54
CA PHE A 321 -11.90 -12.39 -14.68
C PHE A 321 -11.84 -12.86 -16.13
N HIS A 322 -12.78 -12.41 -16.97
CA HIS A 322 -13.11 -13.00 -18.27
C HIS A 322 -12.22 -12.52 -19.45
N ARG A 323 -10.98 -12.10 -19.19
CA ARG A 323 -10.08 -11.58 -20.22
C ARG A 323 -8.60 -11.76 -19.88
N TYR A 324 -7.80 -11.73 -20.93
CA TYR A 324 -6.35 -11.56 -20.83
C TYR A 324 -5.98 -10.08 -20.82
N TYR A 325 -4.84 -9.79 -20.19
CA TYR A 325 -4.28 -8.45 -20.11
C TYR A 325 -2.89 -8.39 -20.73
N ASP A 326 -2.42 -7.17 -20.96
CA ASP A 326 -1.05 -6.95 -21.38
C ASP A 326 -0.10 -7.48 -20.29
N PRO A 327 0.98 -8.20 -20.66
CA PRO A 327 1.89 -8.80 -19.70
C PRO A 327 2.58 -7.73 -18.86
N GLU A 328 2.99 -8.11 -17.64
CA GLU A 328 3.87 -7.27 -16.83
C GLU A 328 5.16 -6.97 -17.59
N ASP A 329 5.58 -5.71 -17.57
CA ASP A 329 6.88 -5.26 -18.07
C ASP A 329 7.74 -4.88 -16.84
N PRO A 330 8.73 -5.70 -16.46
CA PRO A 330 9.55 -5.46 -15.27
C PRO A 330 10.45 -4.22 -15.42
N ASP A 331 10.69 -3.75 -16.64
CA ASP A 331 11.51 -2.59 -16.94
C ASP A 331 10.68 -1.31 -17.08
N LEU A 332 9.35 -1.42 -17.04
CA LEU A 332 8.46 -0.27 -17.13
C LEU A 332 8.71 0.69 -15.96
N ARG A 333 9.03 1.94 -16.29
CA ARG A 333 9.23 3.03 -15.33
C ARG A 333 8.50 4.29 -15.78
N PRO A 334 8.07 5.16 -14.85
CA PRO A 334 8.14 5.05 -13.38
C PRO A 334 7.39 3.86 -12.77
N ALA A 335 7.83 3.37 -11.61
CA ALA A 335 7.19 2.24 -10.92
C ALA A 335 7.43 2.25 -9.41
N PHE A 336 6.57 1.54 -8.68
CA PHE A 336 6.85 1.09 -7.33
C PHE A 336 7.49 -0.29 -7.40
N VAL A 337 8.65 -0.45 -6.75
CA VAL A 337 9.42 -1.69 -6.75
C VAL A 337 9.62 -2.18 -5.32
N HIS A 338 9.49 -3.48 -5.09
CA HIS A 338 9.84 -4.04 -3.79
C HIS A 338 11.34 -3.92 -3.55
N ARG A 339 11.73 -3.52 -2.34
CA ARG A 339 13.12 -3.47 -1.94
C ARG A 339 13.67 -4.88 -1.81
N THR A 340 14.80 -5.16 -2.47
CA THR A 340 15.56 -6.36 -2.19
C THR A 340 16.11 -6.25 -0.77
N THR A 341 15.57 -7.01 0.17
CA THR A 341 16.03 -7.00 1.57
C THR A 341 17.43 -7.60 1.63
N GLY A 342 18.46 -6.77 1.59
CA GLY A 342 19.75 -7.13 2.16
C GLY A 342 19.58 -7.10 3.67
N ALA A 343 19.56 -8.25 4.33
CA ALA A 343 19.63 -8.27 5.79
C ALA A 343 20.88 -7.49 6.21
N PRO A 344 20.82 -6.58 7.19
CA PRO A 344 22.01 -5.96 7.71
C PRO A 344 22.93 -7.05 8.25
N GLU A 345 24.15 -7.15 7.70
CA GLU A 345 25.20 -8.01 8.25
C GLU A 345 25.37 -7.68 9.74
N GLY A 346 25.03 -8.65 10.60
CA GLY A 346 25.10 -8.49 12.06
C GLY A 346 23.76 -8.40 12.79
N CYS A 347 22.60 -8.39 12.12
CA CYS A 347 21.33 -8.61 12.79
C CYS A 347 21.07 -10.12 12.95
N PRO A 348 20.96 -10.67 14.18
CA PRO A 348 20.74 -12.11 14.40
C PRO A 348 19.37 -12.61 13.89
N TYR A 349 18.55 -11.74 13.30
CA TYR A 349 17.22 -12.04 12.78
C TYR A 349 17.11 -11.87 11.26
N GLY A 350 18.23 -11.78 10.53
CA GLY A 350 18.23 -11.72 9.06
C GLY A 350 17.69 -13.00 8.42
N ALA A 351 16.51 -12.89 7.79
CA ALA A 351 15.86 -13.83 6.87
C ALA A 351 15.58 -15.27 7.39
N ALA A 352 14.29 -15.54 7.61
CA ALA A 352 13.67 -16.82 7.30
C ALA A 352 12.39 -16.55 6.49
#